data_AF-A0A497KMF5-F1
#
_entry.id   AF-A0A497KMF5-F1
#
_cell.length_a   1.000
_cell.length_b   1.000
_cell.length_c   1.000
_cell.angle_alpha   90.00
_cell.angle_beta   90.00
_cell.angle_gamma   90.00
#
_symmetry.space_group_name_H-M   'P 1'
#
loop_
_entity.id
_entity.type
_entity.pdbx_description
1 polymer ?
#
loop_
_entity_poly.entity_id
_entity_poly.type
_entity_poly.pdbx_seq_one_letter_code
_entity_poly.pdbx_strand_id
1 'polypeptide(L)'
;MAKFVEVKFRGFKNIASCVKYEYGEAKSGVPLGGLGTGSVVLGSDGSFSASTLRNNIRDRWNPRGSFFAIYTSSGGKSQCKVLGNYLYDPPLQELSYIFDPSLKSETRIQSLEYYGHYPMVDMKFEVGPVIENMQDFTPVMHGDSKKWGSPAAMFYFDVKNVGGSPCEVSVAFSWGNDIPSQGKQLNRFQSKDGIRGLFY
;
A
#
# COMPACT_ATOMS: atom_id res chain seq x y z
N MET A 1 -3.48 -20.83 1.31
CA MET A 1 -4.92 -21.12 1.54
C MET A 1 -5.40 -20.23 2.68
N ALA A 2 -6.60 -19.65 2.57
CA ALA A 2 -7.17 -18.74 3.58
C ALA A 2 -7.21 -19.39 4.98
N LYS A 3 -6.75 -18.67 6.01
CA LYS A 3 -6.82 -19.12 7.42
C LYS A 3 -7.55 -18.07 8.25
N PHE A 4 -8.59 -18.47 8.97
CA PHE A 4 -9.19 -17.62 9.98
C PHE A 4 -8.29 -17.59 11.21
N VAL A 5 -7.94 -16.39 11.66
CA VAL A 5 -7.05 -16.19 12.80
C VAL A 5 -7.57 -15.07 13.69
N GLU A 6 -7.10 -15.09 14.93
CA GLU A 6 -7.40 -14.11 15.96
C GLU A 6 -6.10 -13.38 16.32
N VAL A 7 -6.04 -12.08 16.03
CA VAL A 7 -4.82 -11.28 16.16
C VAL A 7 -5.11 -9.98 16.90
N LYS A 8 -4.19 -9.56 17.76
CA LYS A 8 -4.23 -8.24 18.40
C LYS A 8 -3.48 -7.23 17.52
N PHE A 9 -4.22 -6.42 16.78
CA PHE A 9 -3.65 -5.36 15.94
C PHE A 9 -3.43 -4.05 16.72
N ARG A 10 -2.55 -3.21 16.17
CA ARG A 10 -2.34 -1.84 16.66
C ARG A 10 -3.66 -1.07 16.63
N GLY A 11 -3.93 -0.30 17.69
CA GLY A 11 -5.15 0.53 17.80
C GLY A 11 -6.39 -0.22 18.28
N PHE A 12 -6.38 -1.55 18.31
CA PHE A 12 -7.49 -2.35 18.81
C PHE A 12 -7.35 -2.61 20.31
N LYS A 13 -8.45 -2.40 21.06
CA LYS A 13 -8.52 -2.77 22.49
C LYS A 13 -8.58 -4.28 22.67
N ASN A 14 -9.30 -4.96 21.78
CA ASN A 14 -9.56 -6.41 21.81
C ASN A 14 -8.89 -7.10 20.62
N ILE A 15 -8.87 -8.44 20.67
CA ILE A 15 -8.46 -9.27 19.54
C ILE A 15 -9.47 -9.10 18.39
N ALA A 16 -8.97 -9.00 17.16
CA ALA A 16 -9.78 -8.95 15.96
C ALA A 16 -9.71 -10.31 15.25
N SER A 17 -10.86 -10.75 14.72
CA SER A 17 -10.92 -11.88 13.80
C SER A 17 -10.58 -11.40 12.39
N CYS A 18 -9.66 -12.08 11.72
CA CYS A 18 -9.27 -11.73 10.36
C CYS A 18 -9.00 -12.98 9.53
N VAL A 19 -8.87 -12.77 8.21
CA VAL A 19 -8.44 -13.82 7.29
C VAL A 19 -6.98 -13.58 6.92
N LYS A 20 -6.11 -14.51 7.32
CA LYS A 20 -4.70 -14.53 6.92
C LYS A 20 -4.56 -15.21 5.55
N TYR A 21 -3.80 -14.55 4.68
CA TYR A 21 -3.31 -15.10 3.42
C TYR A 21 -1.79 -15.02 3.39
N GLU A 22 -1.15 -16.03 2.80
CA GLU A 22 0.25 -15.89 2.39
C GLU A 22 0.32 -15.04 1.12
N TYR A 23 1.54 -14.61 0.77
CA TYR A 23 1.82 -13.76 -0.38
C TYR A 23 1.11 -14.21 -1.67
N GLY A 24 0.28 -13.33 -2.22
CA GLY A 24 -0.42 -13.52 -3.50
C GLY A 24 -1.53 -14.57 -3.51
N GLU A 25 -1.91 -15.17 -2.38
CA GLU A 25 -2.91 -16.24 -2.36
C GLU A 25 -4.37 -15.78 -2.39
N ALA A 26 -4.66 -14.53 -2.00
CA ALA A 26 -6.02 -14.03 -1.97
C ALA A 26 -6.54 -13.76 -3.39
N LYS A 27 -7.77 -14.21 -3.67
CA LYS A 27 -8.44 -13.92 -4.95
C LYS A 27 -8.80 -12.44 -5.12
N SER A 28 -8.98 -11.72 -4.01
CA SER A 28 -9.29 -10.31 -3.98
C SER A 28 -8.81 -9.68 -2.68
N GLY A 29 -8.52 -8.39 -2.72
CA GLY A 29 -8.04 -7.60 -1.60
C GLY A 29 -9.14 -6.92 -0.79
N VAL A 30 -8.75 -6.17 0.24
CA VAL A 30 -9.65 -5.32 1.01
C VAL A 30 -9.85 -3.99 0.27
N PRO A 31 -11.10 -3.56 0.00
CA PRO A 31 -11.37 -2.25 -0.55
C PRO A 31 -11.24 -1.17 0.52
N LEU A 32 -10.51 -0.09 0.20
CA LEU A 32 -10.34 1.08 1.03
C LEU A 32 -11.00 2.30 0.37
N GLY A 33 -11.94 2.92 1.06
CA GLY A 33 -12.73 4.03 0.58
C GLY A 33 -14.05 4.14 1.35
N GLY A 34 -14.46 5.38 1.63
CA GLY A 34 -15.71 5.68 2.30
C GLY A 34 -16.95 5.27 1.50
N LEU A 35 -18.11 5.33 2.15
CA LEU A 35 -19.37 5.01 1.50
C LEU A 35 -19.64 5.99 0.34
N GLY A 36 -19.83 5.47 -0.87
CA GLY A 36 -20.16 6.28 -2.05
C GLY A 36 -18.98 7.06 -2.67
N THR A 37 -17.75 6.86 -2.20
CA THR A 37 -16.58 7.61 -2.69
C THR A 37 -15.78 6.89 -3.76
N GLY A 38 -16.17 5.65 -4.09
CA GLY A 38 -15.26 4.69 -4.72
C GLY A 38 -14.21 4.18 -3.74
N SER A 39 -13.43 3.21 -4.19
CA SER A 39 -12.41 2.54 -3.38
C SER A 39 -11.17 2.18 -4.20
N VAL A 40 -10.06 1.99 -3.49
CA VAL A 40 -8.83 1.36 -3.98
C VAL A 40 -8.66 0.02 -3.27
N VAL A 41 -8.23 -1.03 -3.96
CA VAL A 41 -8.16 -2.39 -3.41
C VAL A 41 -6.71 -2.80 -3.25
N LEU A 42 -6.30 -3.11 -2.03
CA LEU A 42 -4.97 -3.66 -1.75
C LEU A 42 -5.00 -5.18 -1.71
N GLY A 43 -4.26 -5.81 -2.62
CA GLY A 43 -4.16 -7.27 -2.76
C GLY A 43 -3.23 -7.91 -1.74
N SER A 44 -3.33 -9.23 -1.57
CA SER A 44 -2.42 -10.02 -0.71
C SER A 44 -1.01 -10.18 -1.28
N ASP A 45 -0.75 -9.57 -2.43
CA ASP A 45 0.56 -9.41 -3.01
C ASP A 45 1.13 -8.01 -2.78
N GLY A 46 0.45 -7.13 -2.04
CA GLY A 46 0.85 -5.74 -1.77
C GLY A 46 0.57 -4.77 -2.93
N SER A 47 -0.04 -5.23 -4.02
CA SER A 47 -0.38 -4.36 -5.16
C SER A 47 -1.72 -3.65 -4.96
N PHE A 48 -1.86 -2.46 -5.56
CA PHE A 48 -3.17 -1.87 -5.79
C PHE A 48 -3.84 -2.62 -6.95
N SER A 49 -4.70 -3.59 -6.64
CA SER A 49 -5.23 -4.55 -7.61
C SER A 49 -6.44 -4.04 -8.41
N ALA A 50 -7.16 -3.05 -7.87
CA ALA A 50 -8.35 -2.48 -8.50
C ALA A 50 -8.69 -1.11 -7.90
N SER A 51 -9.36 -0.27 -8.68
CA SER A 51 -9.88 1.02 -8.26
C SER A 51 -11.24 1.32 -8.89
N THR A 52 -12.09 2.02 -8.13
CA THR A 52 -13.40 2.53 -8.55
C THR A 52 -13.54 4.04 -8.35
N LEU A 53 -12.43 4.77 -8.19
CA LEU A 53 -12.41 6.22 -7.90
C LEU A 53 -13.15 7.10 -8.93
N ARG A 54 -13.44 6.58 -10.13
CA ARG A 54 -14.16 7.31 -11.21
C ARG A 54 -15.68 7.24 -11.12
N ASN A 55 -16.24 6.90 -9.94
CA ASN A 55 -17.66 6.58 -9.80
C ASN A 55 -18.13 5.50 -10.81
N ASN A 56 -17.21 4.63 -11.23
CA ASN A 56 -17.50 3.52 -12.14
C ASN A 56 -17.44 2.22 -11.34
N ILE A 57 -18.61 1.77 -10.89
CA ILE A 57 -18.73 0.53 -10.11
C ILE A 57 -18.53 -0.73 -10.96
N ARG A 58 -18.60 -0.60 -12.30
CA ARG A 58 -18.55 -1.73 -13.24
C ARG A 58 -17.17 -1.95 -13.83
N ASP A 59 -16.46 -0.90 -14.22
CA ASP A 59 -15.10 -1.02 -14.77
C ASP A 59 -14.05 -0.71 -13.71
N ARG A 60 -13.70 -1.73 -12.93
CA ARG A 60 -12.53 -1.67 -12.06
C ARG A 60 -11.27 -1.63 -12.93
N TRP A 61 -10.37 -0.70 -12.62
CA TRP A 61 -9.10 -0.57 -13.32
C TRP A 61 -7.94 -0.72 -12.33
N ASN A 62 -6.79 -1.19 -12.80
CA ASN A 62 -5.57 -1.27 -12.00
C ASN A 62 -4.86 0.11 -11.98
N PRO A 63 -4.63 0.74 -10.81
CA PRO A 63 -3.84 1.97 -10.66
C PRO A 63 -2.38 1.87 -11.11
N ARG A 64 -2.12 1.74 -12.41
CA ARG A 64 -0.77 1.55 -12.98
C ARG A 64 0.23 2.58 -12.48
N GLY A 65 1.41 2.13 -12.10
CA GLY A 65 2.50 2.96 -11.57
C GLY A 65 2.29 3.41 -10.11
N SER A 66 1.28 2.88 -9.42
CA SER A 66 0.98 3.19 -8.02
C SER A 66 1.51 2.11 -7.08
N PHE A 67 2.42 2.43 -6.18
CA PHE A 67 3.03 1.45 -5.27
C PHE A 67 3.64 2.14 -4.07
N PHE A 68 3.91 1.37 -3.01
CA PHE A 68 4.82 1.78 -1.96
C PHE A 68 6.20 1.18 -2.19
N ALA A 69 7.24 1.91 -1.81
CA ALA A 69 8.61 1.43 -1.82
C ALA A 69 9.33 1.84 -0.54
N ILE A 70 10.27 1.00 -0.11
CA ILE A 70 11.10 1.26 1.05
C ILE A 70 12.58 1.18 0.66
N TYR A 71 13.32 2.22 1.04
CA TYR A 71 14.77 2.25 0.99
C TYR A 71 15.33 1.98 2.38
N THR A 72 16.38 1.17 2.46
CA THR A 72 17.13 0.93 3.69
C THR A 72 18.62 1.01 3.43
N SER A 73 19.37 1.64 4.33
CA SER A 73 20.85 1.67 4.31
C SER A 73 21.41 1.38 5.69
N SER A 74 22.19 0.31 5.83
CA SER A 74 22.83 -0.06 7.09
C SER A 74 24.15 -0.79 6.84
N GLY A 75 25.17 -0.50 7.66
CA GLY A 75 26.47 -1.19 7.59
C GLY A 75 27.15 -1.12 6.22
N GLY A 76 26.96 0.00 5.48
CA GLY A 76 27.52 0.20 4.15
C GLY A 76 26.81 -0.54 3.01
N LYS A 77 25.68 -1.21 3.29
CA LYS A 77 24.82 -1.83 2.28
C LYS A 77 23.50 -1.08 2.18
N SER A 78 23.05 -0.84 0.96
CA SER A 78 21.75 -0.22 0.71
C SER A 78 20.92 -1.07 -0.26
N GLN A 79 19.61 -0.92 -0.16
CA GLN A 79 18.65 -1.53 -1.09
C GLN A 79 17.37 -0.70 -1.14
N CYS A 80 16.62 -0.88 -2.22
CA CYS A 80 15.28 -0.33 -2.38
C CYS A 80 14.35 -1.46 -2.81
N LYS A 81 13.24 -1.64 -2.10
CA LYS A 81 12.24 -2.67 -2.36
C LYS A 81 10.88 -2.05 -2.65
N VAL A 82 10.18 -2.58 -3.64
CA VAL A 82 8.76 -2.29 -3.84
C VAL A 82 7.96 -3.19 -2.91
N LEU A 83 7.05 -2.60 -2.13
CA LEU A 83 6.21 -3.27 -1.15
C LEU A 83 4.98 -3.89 -1.79
N GLY A 84 5.24 -4.77 -2.74
CA GLY A 84 4.22 -5.55 -3.40
C GLY A 84 4.69 -6.14 -4.73
N ASN A 85 3.84 -6.98 -5.32
CA ASN A 85 4.11 -7.64 -6.59
C ASN A 85 3.60 -6.82 -7.76
N TYR A 86 4.23 -5.67 -7.98
CA TYR A 86 3.94 -4.86 -9.15
C TYR A 86 4.29 -5.56 -10.48
N LEU A 87 5.02 -6.67 -10.38
CA LEU A 87 5.66 -7.31 -11.50
C LEU A 87 4.82 -8.45 -12.14
N TYR A 88 3.56 -8.62 -11.74
CA TYR A 88 2.61 -9.57 -12.34
C TYR A 88 1.57 -8.92 -13.26
N ASP A 89 1.55 -7.59 -13.39
CA ASP A 89 0.73 -6.91 -14.40
C ASP A 89 1.47 -6.92 -15.76
N PRO A 90 0.93 -7.54 -16.82
CA PRO A 90 1.53 -7.45 -18.14
C PRO A 90 1.25 -6.05 -18.71
N PRO A 91 2.26 -5.21 -19.07
CA PRO A 91 3.69 -5.46 -19.24
C PRO A 91 4.61 -4.41 -18.55
N LEU A 92 5.45 -4.85 -17.61
CA LEU A 92 6.53 -4.01 -17.06
C LEU A 92 7.60 -3.59 -18.08
N GLN A 93 7.59 -4.16 -19.28
CA GLN A 93 8.41 -3.66 -20.38
C GLN A 93 8.11 -2.17 -20.64
N GLU A 94 6.88 -1.72 -20.40
CA GLU A 94 6.46 -0.32 -20.50
C GLU A 94 6.72 0.52 -19.24
N LEU A 95 7.25 -0.05 -18.16
CA LEU A 95 7.69 0.69 -16.97
C LEU A 95 9.22 0.62 -16.79
N SER A 96 9.95 0.19 -17.83
CA SER A 96 11.41 0.10 -17.84
C SER A 96 12.14 1.41 -17.57
N TYR A 97 11.46 2.55 -17.74
CA TYR A 97 11.95 3.89 -17.37
C TYR A 97 11.78 4.23 -15.88
N ILE A 98 10.93 3.48 -15.14
CA ILE A 98 10.77 3.60 -13.67
C ILE A 98 11.59 2.54 -12.95
N PHE A 99 11.67 1.34 -13.53
CA PHE A 99 12.39 0.20 -12.98
C PHE A 99 13.35 -0.35 -14.02
N ASP A 100 14.66 -0.36 -13.71
CA ASP A 100 15.66 -1.01 -14.56
C ASP A 100 15.26 -2.50 -14.76
N PRO A 101 15.08 -2.97 -16.00
CA PRO A 101 14.72 -4.35 -16.29
C PRO A 101 15.67 -5.42 -15.73
N SER A 102 16.89 -5.03 -15.31
CA SER A 102 17.85 -5.88 -14.61
C SER A 102 17.60 -6.02 -13.09
N LEU A 103 16.86 -5.09 -12.47
CA LEU A 103 16.57 -5.05 -11.03
C LEU A 103 15.48 -6.04 -10.55
N LYS A 104 15.10 -7.01 -11.39
CA LYS A 104 13.83 -7.77 -11.25
C LYS A 104 13.75 -8.64 -10.00
N SER A 105 14.84 -9.10 -9.40
CA SER A 105 14.82 -9.91 -8.16
C SER A 105 15.16 -9.06 -6.94
N GLU A 106 16.09 -8.13 -7.09
CA GLU A 106 16.65 -7.33 -5.99
C GLU A 106 15.70 -6.24 -5.50
N THR A 107 14.69 -5.84 -6.27
CA THR A 107 13.66 -4.88 -5.86
C THR A 107 12.42 -5.54 -5.25
N ARG A 108 12.34 -6.88 -5.25
CA ARG A 108 11.20 -7.62 -4.70
C ARG A 108 11.33 -7.86 -3.21
N ILE A 109 10.19 -7.74 -2.52
CA ILE A 109 9.99 -8.33 -1.19
C ILE A 109 10.07 -9.86 -1.29
N GLN A 110 10.63 -10.48 -0.25
CA GLN A 110 10.75 -11.94 -0.17
C GLN A 110 9.54 -12.59 0.51
N SER A 111 8.97 -11.90 1.49
CA SER A 111 7.82 -12.37 2.25
C SER A 111 6.86 -11.22 2.55
N LEU A 112 5.59 -11.58 2.59
CA LEU A 112 4.47 -10.73 2.98
C LEU A 112 3.45 -11.60 3.70
N GLU A 113 3.07 -11.20 4.90
CA GLU A 113 1.87 -11.71 5.55
C GLU A 113 0.73 -10.71 5.36
N TYR A 114 -0.42 -11.18 4.90
CA TYR A 114 -1.60 -10.35 4.66
C TYR A 114 -2.74 -10.74 5.60
N TYR A 115 -3.31 -9.77 6.29
CA TYR A 115 -4.41 -9.93 7.23
C TYR A 115 -5.58 -9.04 6.81
N GLY A 116 -6.59 -9.62 6.17
CA GLY A 116 -7.79 -8.91 5.74
C GLY A 116 -8.86 -8.87 6.82
N HIS A 117 -9.28 -7.67 7.23
CA HIS A 117 -10.39 -7.46 8.18
C HIS A 117 -11.03 -6.08 7.97
N TYR A 118 -11.90 -5.98 6.96
CA TYR A 118 -12.59 -4.72 6.62
C TYR A 118 -13.18 -4.04 7.88
N PRO A 119 -12.98 -2.73 8.07
CA PRO A 119 -12.51 -1.72 7.11
C PRO A 119 -11.00 -1.54 7.03
N MET A 120 -10.23 -2.52 7.50
CA MET A 120 -8.79 -2.46 7.59
C MET A 120 -8.10 -3.65 6.91
N VAL A 121 -6.82 -3.49 6.64
CA VAL A 121 -5.90 -4.54 6.24
C VAL A 121 -4.57 -4.28 6.93
N ASP A 122 -4.01 -5.32 7.53
CA ASP A 122 -2.66 -5.28 8.08
C ASP A 122 -1.75 -6.15 7.22
N MET A 123 -0.58 -5.62 6.88
CA MET A 123 0.43 -6.29 6.09
C MET A 123 1.77 -6.22 6.81
N LYS A 124 2.51 -7.31 6.78
CA LYS A 124 3.86 -7.38 7.35
C LYS A 124 4.84 -7.78 6.27
N PHE A 125 5.79 -6.89 5.99
CA PHE A 125 6.86 -7.08 5.03
C PHE A 125 8.18 -7.33 5.77
N GLU A 126 8.94 -8.33 5.32
CA GLU A 126 10.32 -8.52 5.77
C GLU A 126 11.26 -7.89 4.75
N VAL A 127 11.86 -6.77 5.14
CA VAL A 127 12.78 -6.00 4.31
C VAL A 127 14.06 -5.79 5.11
N GLY A 128 14.82 -6.87 5.30
CA GLY A 128 15.99 -6.89 6.18
C GLY A 128 16.97 -5.75 5.87
N PRO A 129 17.43 -4.96 6.84
CA PRO A 129 17.44 -5.26 8.27
C PRO A 129 16.21 -4.76 9.03
N VAL A 130 15.13 -4.34 8.34
CA VAL A 130 13.91 -3.85 8.99
C VAL A 130 12.74 -4.82 8.82
N ILE A 131 11.81 -4.75 9.78
CA ILE A 131 10.46 -5.27 9.60
C ILE A 131 9.56 -4.06 9.42
N GLU A 132 8.75 -4.10 8.39
CA GLU A 132 7.74 -3.08 8.15
C GLU A 132 6.36 -3.68 8.37
N ASN A 133 5.59 -3.04 9.26
CA ASN A 133 4.16 -3.32 9.39
C ASN A 133 3.41 -2.14 8.79
N MET A 134 2.50 -2.44 7.88
CA MET A 134 1.63 -1.48 7.24
C MET A 134 0.20 -1.77 7.66
N GLN A 135 -0.45 -0.80 8.29
CA GLN A 135 -1.87 -0.87 8.64
C GLN A 135 -2.62 0.14 7.78
N ASP A 136 -3.47 -0.37 6.90
CA ASP A 136 -4.23 0.44 5.97
C ASP A 136 -5.71 0.34 6.26
N PHE A 137 -6.40 1.46 6.23
CA PHE A 137 -7.80 1.47 6.61
C PHE A 137 -8.60 2.59 5.94
N THR A 138 -9.90 2.32 5.82
CA THR A 138 -10.88 3.38 5.58
C THR A 138 -11.22 4.02 6.93
N PRO A 139 -11.19 5.35 7.09
CA PRO A 139 -11.57 6.03 8.33
C PRO A 139 -13.09 5.99 8.56
N VAL A 140 -13.63 4.79 8.78
CA VAL A 140 -15.06 4.56 9.01
C VAL A 140 -15.46 5.08 10.38
N MET A 141 -16.52 5.90 10.41
CA MET A 141 -17.18 6.31 11.64
C MET A 141 -18.61 5.79 11.65
N HIS A 142 -18.84 4.70 12.38
CA HIS A 142 -20.17 4.13 12.56
C HIS A 142 -21.12 5.16 13.19
N GLY A 143 -22.36 5.20 12.69
CA GLY A 143 -23.39 6.12 13.19
C GLY A 143 -23.32 7.54 12.62
N ASP A 144 -22.33 7.87 11.78
CA ASP A 144 -22.21 9.18 11.13
C ASP A 144 -21.93 8.99 9.63
N SER A 145 -22.99 8.93 8.84
CA SER A 145 -22.90 8.69 7.39
C SER A 145 -22.15 9.80 6.64
N LYS A 146 -22.20 11.05 7.13
CA LYS A 146 -21.45 12.16 6.54
C LYS A 146 -19.95 11.93 6.68
N LYS A 147 -19.51 11.49 7.85
CA LYS A 147 -18.08 11.21 8.10
C LYS A 147 -17.63 9.91 7.44
N TRP A 148 -18.51 8.92 7.33
CA TRP A 148 -18.21 7.68 6.60
C TRP A 148 -18.04 7.88 5.10
N GLY A 149 -18.64 8.93 4.52
CA GLY A 149 -18.50 9.32 3.11
C GLY A 149 -17.20 10.07 2.77
N SER A 150 -16.14 9.92 3.56
CA SER A 150 -14.85 10.58 3.30
C SER A 150 -14.06 9.83 2.20
N PRO A 151 -13.62 10.48 1.11
CA PRO A 151 -12.88 9.85 0.02
C PRO A 151 -11.41 9.67 0.38
N ALA A 152 -11.14 8.92 1.44
CA ALA A 152 -9.81 8.76 2.02
C ALA A 152 -9.50 7.30 2.35
N ALA A 153 -8.25 6.93 2.11
CA ALA A 153 -7.62 5.74 2.67
C ALA A 153 -6.42 6.22 3.48
N MET A 154 -6.19 5.60 4.63
CA MET A 154 -5.06 5.87 5.50
C MET A 154 -4.08 4.72 5.43
N PHE A 155 -2.80 5.04 5.30
CA PHE A 155 -1.70 4.08 5.26
C PHE A 155 -0.75 4.43 6.40
N TYR A 156 -0.63 3.52 7.37
CA TYR A 156 0.20 3.73 8.55
C TYR A 156 1.40 2.79 8.50
N PHE A 157 2.60 3.37 8.49
CA PHE A 157 3.86 2.64 8.43
C PHE A 157 4.52 2.56 9.81
N ASP A 158 4.80 1.33 10.27
CA ASP A 158 5.56 1.03 11.48
C ASP A 158 6.83 0.26 11.11
N VAL A 159 7.94 0.99 10.99
CA VAL A 159 9.23 0.41 10.59
C VAL A 159 10.10 0.18 11.82
N LYS A 160 10.46 -1.08 12.05
CA LYS A 160 11.33 -1.50 13.15
C LYS A 160 12.67 -2.00 12.62
N ASN A 161 13.75 -1.33 13.00
CA ASN A 161 15.11 -1.85 12.78
C ASN A 161 15.35 -3.06 13.70
N VAL A 162 15.59 -4.23 13.12
CA VAL A 162 15.93 -5.48 13.83
C VAL A 162 17.39 -5.88 13.64
N GLY A 163 18.17 -5.07 12.90
CA GLY A 163 19.60 -5.26 12.71
C GLY A 163 20.45 -4.77 13.89
N GLY A 164 21.72 -5.18 13.90
CA GLY A 164 22.69 -4.78 14.92
C GLY A 164 23.32 -3.39 14.72
N SER A 165 23.00 -2.71 13.63
CA SER A 165 23.56 -1.40 13.27
C SER A 165 22.45 -0.38 13.03
N PRO A 166 22.71 0.93 13.20
CA PRO A 166 21.80 1.97 12.75
C PRO A 166 21.41 1.77 11.27
N CYS A 167 20.15 2.02 10.95
CA CYS A 167 19.61 1.90 9.59
C CYS A 167 18.92 3.20 9.22
N GLU A 168 19.35 3.81 8.11
CA GLU A 168 18.58 4.86 7.45
C GLU A 168 17.42 4.21 6.70
N VAL A 169 16.24 4.83 6.76
CA VAL A 169 15.02 4.33 6.12
C VAL A 169 14.31 5.48 5.43
N SER A 170 13.80 5.23 4.22
CA SER A 170 12.83 6.10 3.56
C SER A 170 11.68 5.28 3.00
N VAL A 171 10.45 5.78 3.16
CA VAL A 171 9.26 5.20 2.54
C VAL A 171 8.79 6.16 1.45
N ALA A 172 8.50 5.62 0.28
CA ALA A 172 7.99 6.37 -0.86
C ALA A 172 6.62 5.84 -1.26
N PHE A 173 5.74 6.75 -1.67
CA PHE A 173 4.45 6.44 -2.27
C PHE A 173 4.41 7.00 -3.68
N SER A 174 4.24 6.12 -4.65
CA SER A 174 3.95 6.47 -6.05
C SER A 174 2.47 6.28 -6.30
N TRP A 175 1.86 7.21 -7.04
CA TRP A 175 0.50 7.08 -7.53
C TRP A 175 0.44 7.50 -9.00
N GLY A 176 -0.02 6.60 -9.86
CA GLY A 176 -0.25 6.89 -11.27
C GLY A 176 -1.37 7.90 -11.41
N ASN A 177 -1.08 9.06 -12.01
CA ASN A 177 -2.10 10.06 -12.27
C ASN A 177 -3.07 9.53 -13.32
N ASP A 178 -4.33 9.46 -12.96
CA ASP A 178 -5.42 9.01 -13.83
C ASP A 178 -6.11 10.18 -14.54
N ILE A 179 -5.70 11.42 -14.27
CA ILE A 179 -6.13 12.63 -14.97
C ILE A 179 -5.11 12.97 -16.06
N PRO A 180 -5.52 13.09 -17.34
CA PRO A 180 -4.63 13.52 -18.42
C PRO A 180 -3.99 14.87 -18.10
N SER A 181 -2.68 14.89 -17.97
CA SER A 181 -1.95 16.11 -17.58
C SER A 181 -1.48 16.95 -18.76
N GLN A 182 -1.61 16.45 -20.00
CA GLN A 182 -1.02 17.02 -21.22
C GLN A 182 0.46 17.43 -21.03
N GLY A 183 1.21 16.64 -20.25
CA GLY A 183 2.63 16.88 -19.96
C GLY A 183 2.90 17.95 -18.89
N LYS A 184 1.88 18.50 -18.22
CA LYS A 184 2.07 19.47 -17.13
C LYS A 184 2.12 18.76 -15.79
N GLN A 185 3.04 19.18 -14.91
CA GLN A 185 2.98 18.78 -13.51
C GLN A 185 1.78 19.48 -12.85
N LEU A 186 0.75 18.69 -12.55
CA LEU A 186 -0.47 19.19 -11.88
C LEU A 186 -0.29 19.25 -10.36
N ASN A 187 0.37 18.24 -9.77
CA ASN A 187 0.54 18.16 -8.33
C ASN A 187 1.84 18.84 -7.88
N ARG A 188 1.76 19.74 -6.90
CA ARG A 188 2.91 20.42 -6.29
C ARG A 188 3.04 20.01 -4.82
N PHE A 189 4.28 19.95 -4.34
CA PHE A 189 4.51 19.80 -2.91
C PHE A 189 4.00 21.03 -2.18
N GLN A 190 3.15 20.83 -1.17
CA GLN A 190 2.67 21.89 -0.30
C GLN A 190 2.75 21.45 1.17
N SER A 191 2.88 22.43 2.05
CA SER A 191 2.82 22.26 3.50
C SER A 191 1.79 23.23 4.06
N LYS A 192 0.69 22.73 4.60
CA LYS A 192 -0.42 23.55 5.14
C LYS A 192 -1.05 22.86 6.34
N ASP A 193 -1.35 23.62 7.39
CA ASP A 193 -2.05 23.14 8.60
C ASP A 193 -1.42 21.89 9.23
N GLY A 194 -0.08 21.79 9.20
CA GLY A 194 0.68 20.64 9.71
C GLY A 194 0.71 19.40 8.79
N ILE A 195 0.05 19.47 7.62
CA ILE A 195 0.03 18.41 6.62
C ILE A 195 1.00 18.76 5.49
N ARG A 196 1.82 17.78 5.09
CA ARG A 196 2.75 17.89 3.96
C ARG A 196 2.41 16.82 2.93
N GLY A 197 2.38 17.20 1.66
CA GLY A 197 1.99 16.28 0.61
C GLY A 197 2.00 16.91 -0.78
N LEU A 198 1.58 16.12 -1.76
CA LEU A 198 1.35 16.57 -3.13
C LEU A 198 -0.13 16.97 -3.26
N PHE A 199 -0.37 18.21 -3.67
CA PHE A 199 -1.71 18.77 -3.87
C PHE A 199 -1.81 19.40 -5.25
N TYR A 200 -3.02 19.37 -5.83
CA TYR A 200 -3.36 20.13 -7.03
C TYR A 200 -3.51 21.63 -6.71
#